data_AF-A0A2J8S0C6-F1
#
_entry.id   AF-A0A2J8S0C6-F1
#
_cell.length_a   1.000
_cell.length_b   1.000
_cell.length_c   1.000
_cell.angle_alpha   90.00
_cell.angle_beta   90.00
_cell.angle_gamma   90.00
#
_symmetry.space_group_name_H-M   'P 1'
#
loop_
_entity.id
_entity.type
_entity.pdbx_description
1 polymer ?
#
loop_
_entity_poly.entity_id
_entity_poly.type
_entity_poly.pdbx_seq_one_letter_code
_entity_poly.pdbx_strand_id
1 'polypeptide(L)'
;FDVDGTLTAPRQKITKEMDDFLQNLRQKIKIGVVGGSDFEKVQEQLGNDVVEKYDYVFPENGLVAYKDGKLLCKQNIQSHLGEALIQDLINYCLSYIAKIKLPKKRGTFIEFRNGMLNVSPIGRSCSQEERIEFYELDKKI
;
A
#
# COMPACT_ATOMS: atom_id res chain seq x y z
N PHE A 1 3.67 1.17 15.51
CA PHE A 1 2.21 1.27 15.52
C PHE A 1 1.70 1.15 14.10
N ASP A 2 0.60 0.44 13.89
CA ASP A 2 -0.14 0.55 12.63
C ASP A 2 -0.70 1.97 12.48
N VAL A 3 -0.98 2.43 11.26
CA VAL A 3 -1.41 3.82 11.02
C VAL A 3 -2.93 3.95 11.06
N ASP A 4 -3.61 3.46 10.03
CA ASP A 4 -5.05 3.63 9.85
C ASP A 4 -5.84 2.74 10.83
N GLY A 5 -6.76 3.33 11.59
CA GLY A 5 -7.57 2.63 12.60
C GLY A 5 -6.84 2.38 13.93
N THR A 6 -5.53 2.64 14.02
CA THR A 6 -4.76 2.56 15.28
C THR A 6 -4.35 3.94 15.78
N LEU A 7 -3.61 4.72 14.98
CA LEU A 7 -3.22 6.09 15.33
C LEU A 7 -4.22 7.14 14.83
N THR A 8 -4.96 6.81 13.78
CA THR A 8 -5.98 7.69 13.20
C THR A 8 -7.31 6.96 13.13
N ALA A 9 -8.42 7.72 13.12
CA ALA A 9 -9.68 7.15 12.67
C ALA A 9 -9.56 6.73 11.18
N PRO A 10 -10.33 5.74 10.70
CA PRO A 10 -10.23 5.24 9.35
C PRO A 10 -10.29 6.35 8.29
N ARG A 11 -9.25 6.45 7.45
CA ARG A 11 -9.06 7.46 6.39
C ARG A 11 -9.08 8.92 6.87
N GLN A 12 -8.82 9.17 8.15
CA GLN A 12 -8.70 10.53 8.69
C GLN A 12 -7.27 10.84 9.09
N LYS A 13 -7.00 12.13 9.33
CA LYS A 13 -5.73 12.60 9.88
C LYS A 13 -5.64 12.31 11.37
N ILE A 14 -4.41 12.20 11.87
CA ILE A 14 -4.12 12.11 13.30
C ILE A 14 -4.68 13.33 14.03
N THR A 15 -5.26 13.10 15.20
CA THR A 15 -5.73 14.17 16.07
C THR A 15 -4.54 14.81 16.79
N LYS A 16 -4.66 16.10 17.15
CA LYS A 16 -3.62 16.78 17.92
C LYS A 16 -3.33 16.09 19.25
N GLU A 17 -4.37 15.59 19.92
CA GLU A 17 -4.24 14.85 21.18
C GLU A 17 -3.36 13.59 21.03
N MET A 18 -3.57 12.81 19.96
CA MET A 18 -2.76 11.61 19.70
C MET A 18 -1.32 11.96 19.32
N ASP A 19 -1.13 13.02 18.51
CA ASP A 19 0.21 13.50 18.14
C ASP A 19 1.00 13.95 19.37
N ASP A 20 0.39 14.79 20.23
CA ASP A 20 0.99 15.27 21.49
C ASP A 20 1.32 14.10 22.43
N PHE A 21 0.44 13.10 22.52
CA PHE A 21 0.68 11.88 23.30
C PHE A 21 1.91 11.11 22.80
N LEU A 22 2.03 10.91 21.48
CA LEU A 22 3.15 10.20 20.88
C LEU A 22 4.47 10.97 21.04
N GLN A 23 4.47 12.30 20.91
CA GLN A 23 5.67 13.11 21.14
C GLN A 23 6.14 13.03 22.60
N ASN A 24 5.22 13.01 23.56
CA ASN A 24 5.56 12.77 24.97
C ASN A 24 6.09 11.34 25.22
N LEU A 25 5.53 10.33 24.55
CA LEU A 25 6.01 8.95 24.62
C LEU A 25 7.43 8.83 24.05
N ARG A 26 7.73 9.54 22.96
CA ARG A 26 9.04 9.53 22.29
C ARG A 26 10.20 9.95 23.19
N GLN A 27 9.93 10.81 24.18
CA GLN A 27 10.94 11.22 25.16
C GLN A 27 11.42 10.06 26.06
N LYS A 28 10.61 9.00 26.19
CA LYS A 28 10.88 7.85 27.06
C LYS A 28 11.32 6.62 26.28
N ILE A 29 10.79 6.43 25.07
CA ILE A 29 11.07 5.27 24.23
C ILE A 29 11.07 5.66 22.76
N LYS A 30 11.87 4.96 21.95
CA LYS A 30 11.84 5.11 20.50
C LYS A 30 10.47 4.68 19.96
N ILE A 31 9.89 5.49 19.09
CA ILE A 31 8.59 5.21 18.48
C ILE A 31 8.72 5.05 16.98
N GLY A 32 7.85 4.23 16.40
CA GLY A 32 7.80 4.05 14.96
C GLY A 32 6.44 3.63 14.46
N VAL A 33 6.21 3.91 13.18
CA VAL A 33 4.96 3.59 12.47
C VAL A 33 5.23 2.62 11.33
N VAL A 34 4.28 1.74 11.08
CA VAL A 34 4.29 0.78 9.96
C VAL A 34 2.92 0.77 9.33
N GLY A 35 2.84 0.70 8.01
CA GLY A 35 1.57 0.61 7.31
C GLY A 35 1.73 0.03 5.92
N GLY A 36 0.69 -0.62 5.41
CA GLY A 36 0.68 -1.18 4.06
C GLY A 36 0.54 -0.14 2.94
N SER A 37 0.22 1.10 3.29
CA SER A 37 0.11 2.22 2.37
C SER A 37 1.47 2.75 1.94
N ASP A 38 1.49 3.44 0.80
CA ASP A 38 2.65 4.22 0.35
C ASP A 38 2.98 5.38 1.32
N PHE A 39 4.16 5.95 1.17
CA PHE A 39 4.64 7.02 2.04
C PHE A 39 3.77 8.28 1.97
N GLU A 40 3.24 8.61 0.79
CA GLU A 40 2.38 9.78 0.56
C GLU A 40 1.11 9.70 1.43
N LYS A 41 0.43 8.54 1.46
CA LYS A 41 -0.72 8.34 2.35
C LYS A 41 -0.35 8.40 3.83
N VAL A 42 0.81 7.88 4.20
CA VAL A 42 1.30 8.01 5.59
C VAL A 42 1.48 9.49 5.94
N GLN A 43 1.99 10.32 5.02
CA GLN A 43 2.10 11.77 5.21
C GLN A 43 0.74 12.46 5.26
N GLU A 44 -0.23 12.04 4.43
CA GLU A 44 -1.59 12.58 4.48
C GLU A 44 -2.22 12.37 5.86
N GLN A 45 -2.01 11.20 6.47
CA GLN A 45 -2.58 10.83 7.77
C GLN A 45 -1.80 11.41 8.96
N LEU A 46 -0.47 11.36 8.93
CA LEU A 46 0.38 11.69 10.10
C LEU A 46 1.07 13.05 9.99
N GLY A 47 0.96 13.73 8.85
CA GLY A 47 1.64 14.99 8.55
C GLY A 47 2.86 14.83 7.64
N ASN A 48 3.21 15.89 6.92
CA ASN A 48 4.33 15.88 5.97
C ASN A 48 5.69 15.69 6.65
N ASP A 49 5.79 16.05 7.93
CA ASP A 49 6.95 15.95 8.81
C ASP A 49 7.03 14.60 9.56
N VAL A 50 6.29 13.58 9.10
CA VAL A 50 6.25 12.24 9.74
C VAL A 50 7.65 11.63 9.98
N VAL A 51 8.60 11.82 9.07
CA VAL A 51 9.96 11.27 9.24
C VAL A 51 10.77 11.97 10.35
N GLU A 52 10.38 13.18 10.73
CA GLU A 52 10.97 13.92 11.84
C GLU A 52 10.27 13.59 13.16
N LYS A 53 8.97 13.33 13.12
CA LYS A 53 8.12 13.03 14.29
C LYS A 53 8.31 11.65 14.90
N TYR A 54 8.76 10.67 14.10
CA TYR A 54 8.96 9.29 14.52
C TYR A 54 10.40 8.86 14.30
N ASP A 55 10.93 7.99 15.16
CA ASP A 55 12.30 7.50 15.00
C ASP A 55 12.41 6.48 13.85
N TYR A 56 11.32 5.75 13.59
CA TYR A 56 11.20 4.83 12.47
C TYR A 56 9.88 5.03 11.71
N VAL A 57 9.94 5.03 10.38
CA VAL A 57 8.74 5.08 9.52
C VAL A 57 8.86 3.98 8.47
N PHE A 58 7.89 3.07 8.44
CA PHE A 58 7.88 1.89 7.56
C PHE A 58 6.65 1.87 6.64
N PRO A 59 6.61 2.69 5.57
CA PRO A 59 5.60 2.58 4.53
C PRO A 59 5.76 1.28 3.74
N GLU A 60 4.69 0.86 3.07
CA GLU A 60 4.64 -0.35 2.25
C GLU A 60 5.16 -1.58 3.03
N ASN A 61 4.74 -1.72 4.29
CA ASN A 61 5.17 -2.76 5.23
C ASN A 61 6.70 -2.81 5.45
N GLY A 62 7.39 -1.68 5.33
CA GLY A 62 8.84 -1.57 5.55
C GLY A 62 9.69 -1.84 4.31
N LEU A 63 9.08 -2.01 3.13
CA LEU A 63 9.81 -2.00 1.87
C LEU A 63 10.45 -0.64 1.62
N VAL A 64 9.82 0.42 2.10
CA VAL A 64 10.48 1.70 2.34
C VAL A 64 10.68 1.83 3.84
N ALA A 65 11.87 2.21 4.28
CA ALA A 65 12.15 2.42 5.70
C ALA A 65 12.91 3.73 5.88
N TYR A 66 12.47 4.52 6.86
CA TYR A 66 13.19 5.68 7.36
C TYR A 66 13.60 5.44 8.80
N LYS A 67 14.78 5.94 9.16
CA LYS A 67 15.30 5.95 10.52
C LYS A 67 15.94 7.31 10.81
N ASP A 68 15.55 7.93 11.92
CA ASP A 68 16.06 9.23 12.37
C ASP A 68 16.03 10.29 11.25
N GLY A 69 14.89 10.40 10.54
CA GLY A 69 14.69 11.34 9.42
C GLY A 69 15.35 10.95 8.09
N LYS A 70 16.14 9.86 8.05
CA LYS A 70 16.90 9.46 6.86
C LYS A 70 16.33 8.19 6.24
N LEU A 71 16.33 8.14 4.90
CA LEU A 71 15.99 6.91 4.18
C LEU A 71 17.03 5.84 4.52
N LEU A 72 16.56 4.75 5.13
CA LEU A 72 17.39 3.61 5.52
C LEU A 72 17.47 2.58 4.39
N CYS A 73 16.33 2.19 3.84
CA CYS A 73 16.27 1.29 2.70
C CYS A 73 15.03 1.54 1.85
N LYS A 74 15.15 1.17 0.58
CA LYS A 74 14.04 1.06 -0.36
C LYS A 74 14.26 -0.23 -1.15
N GLN A 75 13.37 -1.20 -0.94
CA GLN A 75 13.34 -2.44 -1.67
C GLN A 75 12.17 -2.42 -2.64
N ASN A 76 12.34 -3.09 -3.78
CA ASN A 76 11.25 -3.32 -4.72
C ASN A 76 11.26 -4.75 -5.26
N ILE A 77 10.11 -5.21 -5.72
CA ILE A 77 9.87 -6.58 -6.14
C ILE A 77 10.71 -6.94 -7.36
N GLN A 78 10.99 -6.00 -8.28
CA GLN A 78 11.85 -6.27 -9.42
C GLN A 78 13.32 -6.51 -9.01
N SER A 79 13.84 -5.77 -8.03
CA SER A 79 15.20 -5.99 -7.52
C SER A 79 15.32 -7.33 -6.78
N HIS A 80 14.23 -7.76 -6.14
CA HIS A 80 14.23 -9.02 -5.39
C HIS A 80 14.04 -10.25 -6.28
N LEU A 81 13.10 -10.21 -7.23
CA LEU A 81 12.74 -11.36 -8.08
C LEU A 81 13.49 -11.38 -9.41
N GLY A 82 14.02 -10.24 -9.86
CA GLY A 82 14.65 -10.09 -11.16
C GLY A 82 13.65 -9.87 -12.31
N GLU A 83 14.12 -9.20 -13.36
CA GLU A 83 13.33 -8.82 -14.53
C GLU A 83 12.72 -10.02 -15.27
N ALA A 84 13.48 -11.10 -15.46
CA ALA A 84 13.00 -12.27 -16.20
C ALA A 84 11.76 -12.89 -15.55
N LEU A 85 11.80 -13.12 -14.23
CA LEU A 85 10.69 -13.71 -13.50
C LEU A 85 9.47 -12.77 -13.44
N ILE A 86 9.71 -11.46 -13.27
CA ILE A 86 8.64 -10.45 -13.30
C ILE A 86 7.94 -10.44 -14.66
N GLN A 87 8.70 -10.45 -15.75
CA GLN A 87 8.12 -10.46 -17.10
C GLN A 87 7.36 -11.76 -17.37
N ASP A 88 7.88 -12.91 -16.97
CA ASP A 88 7.18 -14.19 -17.10
C ASP A 88 5.85 -14.21 -16.34
N LEU A 89 5.83 -13.70 -15.11
CA LEU A 89 4.61 -13.58 -14.31
C LEU A 89 3.60 -12.63 -14.95
N ILE A 90 4.04 -11.45 -15.41
CA ILE A 90 3.18 -10.47 -16.10
C ILE A 90 2.60 -11.09 -17.38
N ASN A 91 3.44 -11.72 -18.20
CA ASN A 91 3.02 -12.36 -19.45
C ASN A 91 1.99 -13.47 -19.21
N TYR A 92 2.20 -14.28 -18.17
CA TYR A 92 1.24 -15.29 -17.76
C TYR A 92 -0.10 -14.67 -17.34
N CYS A 93 -0.07 -13.70 -16.44
CA CYS A 93 -1.28 -13.02 -15.95
C CYS A 93 -2.05 -12.35 -17.09
N LEU A 94 -1.38 -11.62 -17.98
CA LEU A 94 -2.01 -10.98 -19.15
C LEU A 94 -2.65 -12.02 -20.08
N SER A 95 -1.93 -13.10 -20.39
CA SER A 95 -2.43 -14.18 -21.23
C SER A 95 -3.63 -14.90 -20.61
N TYR A 96 -3.59 -15.14 -19.30
CA TYR A 96 -4.68 -15.76 -18.56
C TYR A 96 -5.91 -14.84 -18.55
N ILE A 97 -5.76 -13.58 -18.14
CA ILE A 97 -6.84 -12.59 -18.07
C ILE A 97 -7.47 -12.37 -19.46
N ALA A 98 -6.68 -12.37 -20.54
CA ALA A 98 -7.21 -12.26 -21.90
C ALA A 98 -8.20 -13.39 -22.24
N LYS A 99 -7.95 -14.61 -21.75
CA LYS A 99 -8.77 -15.80 -22.02
C LYS A 99 -10.04 -15.87 -21.16
N ILE A 100 -10.06 -15.27 -19.97
CA ILE A 100 -11.27 -15.25 -19.11
C ILE A 100 -12.40 -14.51 -19.83
N LYS A 101 -13.58 -15.12 -19.93
CA LYS A 101 -14.80 -14.43 -20.38
C LYS A 101 -15.49 -13.80 -19.18
N LEU A 102 -15.55 -12.48 -19.16
CA LEU A 102 -16.23 -11.70 -18.13
C LEU A 102 -17.30 -10.83 -18.79
N PRO A 103 -18.40 -10.49 -18.08
CA PRO A 103 -19.40 -9.56 -18.58
C PRO A 103 -18.80 -8.20 -18.96
N LYS A 104 -17.82 -7.73 -18.17
CA LYS A 104 -17.12 -6.46 -18.36
C LYS A 104 -15.63 -6.63 -18.12
N LYS A 105 -14.82 -5.95 -18.93
CA LYS A 105 -13.39 -5.70 -18.71
C LYS A 105 -13.10 -4.21 -18.90
N ARG A 106 -12.21 -3.66 -18.10
CA ARG A 106 -11.82 -2.25 -18.14
C ARG A 106 -10.33 -2.16 -18.41
N GLY A 107 -9.56 -1.47 -17.57
CA GLY A 107 -8.12 -1.34 -17.68
C GLY A 107 -7.44 -1.47 -16.32
N THR A 108 -6.11 -1.38 -16.30
CA THR A 108 -5.30 -1.61 -15.10
C THR A 108 -5.54 -3.02 -14.54
N PHE A 109 -5.35 -4.03 -15.39
CA PHE A 109 -5.47 -5.45 -15.03
C PHE A 109 -4.31 -5.94 -14.17
N ILE A 110 -3.13 -5.34 -14.38
CA ILE A 110 -1.95 -5.54 -13.55
C ILE A 110 -1.47 -4.13 -13.18
N GLU A 111 -1.36 -3.86 -11.89
CA GLU A 111 -0.80 -2.63 -11.34
C GLU A 111 0.49 -2.98 -10.59
N PHE A 112 1.60 -2.49 -11.12
CA PHE A 112 2.92 -2.71 -10.54
C PHE A 112 3.14 -1.73 -9.37
N ARG A 113 3.41 -2.25 -8.17
CA ARG A 113 3.75 -1.47 -6.97
C ARG A 113 5.14 -1.85 -6.49
N ASN A 114 5.77 -1.07 -5.61
CA ASN A 114 7.13 -1.38 -5.16
C ASN A 114 7.20 -2.78 -4.54
N GLY A 115 6.21 -3.19 -3.75
CA GLY A 115 6.20 -4.48 -3.07
C GLY A 115 5.46 -5.63 -3.72
N MET A 116 4.65 -5.37 -4.75
CA MET A 116 3.67 -6.35 -5.21
C MET A 116 3.15 -6.04 -6.61
N LEU A 117 2.60 -7.05 -7.26
CA LEU A 117 1.74 -6.90 -8.44
C LEU A 117 0.28 -7.04 -7.98
N ASN A 118 -0.52 -5.99 -8.14
CA ASN A 118 -1.96 -6.10 -7.93
C ASN A 118 -2.62 -6.55 -9.25
N VAL A 119 -3.23 -7.73 -9.23
CA VAL A 119 -3.87 -8.33 -10.41
C VAL A 119 -5.39 -8.30 -10.25
N SER A 120 -6.10 -7.77 -11.25
CA SER A 120 -7.56 -7.66 -11.26
C SER A 120 -8.11 -8.09 -12.63
N PRO A 121 -8.89 -9.20 -12.72
CA PRO A 121 -9.45 -9.68 -13.99
C PRO A 121 -10.42 -8.69 -14.66
N ILE A 122 -11.24 -7.98 -13.88
CA ILE A 122 -12.10 -6.90 -14.39
C ILE A 122 -11.30 -5.62 -14.71
N GLY A 123 -10.20 -5.39 -13.99
CA GLY A 123 -9.38 -4.18 -14.08
C GLY A 123 -9.75 -3.13 -13.04
N ARG A 124 -8.74 -2.46 -12.44
CA ARG A 124 -8.95 -1.49 -11.34
C ARG A 124 -9.61 -0.18 -11.76
N SER A 125 -9.66 0.12 -13.06
CA SER A 125 -10.34 1.32 -13.57
C SER A 125 -11.86 1.15 -13.75
N CYS A 126 -12.45 0.07 -13.23
CA CYS A 126 -13.90 -0.13 -13.24
C CYS A 126 -14.63 0.82 -12.28
N SER A 127 -15.92 1.05 -12.57
CA SER A 127 -16.79 1.81 -11.68
C SER A 127 -17.11 1.02 -10.39
N GLN A 128 -17.65 1.69 -9.38
CA GLN A 128 -18.03 1.02 -8.14
C GLN A 128 -19.15 -0.01 -8.36
N GLU A 129 -20.11 0.28 -9.24
CA GLU A 129 -21.19 -0.64 -9.60
C GLU A 129 -20.64 -1.88 -10.31
N GLU A 130 -19.73 -1.68 -11.26
CA GLU A 130 -19.06 -2.77 -11.98
C GLU A 130 -18.23 -3.65 -11.07
N ARG A 131 -17.58 -3.05 -10.06
CA ARG A 131 -16.82 -3.77 -9.05
C ARG A 131 -17.70 -4.67 -8.20
N ILE A 132 -18.89 -4.19 -7.81
CA ILE A 132 -19.87 -4.98 -7.05
C ILE A 132 -20.40 -6.13 -7.91
N GLU A 133 -20.74 -5.88 -9.18
CA GLU A 133 -21.17 -6.93 -10.10
C GLU A 133 -20.10 -8.03 -10.25
N PHE A 134 -18.83 -7.64 -10.43
CA PHE A 134 -17.73 -8.60 -10.51
C PHE A 134 -17.56 -9.39 -9.21
N TYR A 135 -17.64 -8.73 -8.06
CA TYR A 135 -17.54 -9.39 -6.76
C TYR A 135 -18.64 -10.45 -6.55
N GLU A 136 -19.88 -10.17 -6.95
CA GLU A 136 -20.98 -11.13 -6.85
C GLU A 136 -20.89 -12.26 -7.89
N LEU A 137 -20.25 -12.02 -9.04
CA LEU A 137 -19.93 -13.07 -10.01
C LEU A 137 -18.82 -14.00 -9.47
N ASP A 138 -17.75 -13.42 -8.93
CA ASP A 138 -16.57 -14.12 -8.42
C ASP A 138 -16.91 -15.06 -7.25
N LYS A 139 -17.85 -14.67 -6.39
CA LYS A 139 -18.39 -15.51 -5.31
C LYS A 139 -19.10 -16.79 -5.77
N LYS A 140 -19.60 -16.82 -7.00
CA LYS A 140 -20.43 -17.92 -7.53
C LYS A 140 -19.60 -19.00 -8.23
N ILE A 141 -18.29 -18.79 -8.36
CA ILE A 141 -17.32 -19.70 -8.96
C ILE A 141 -16.66 -20.50 -7.83
#